data_AF-A0A7K0VZP6-F1
#
_entry.id   AF-A0A7K0VZP6-F1
#
_cell.length_a   1.000
_cell.length_b   1.000
_cell.length_c   1.000
_cell.angle_alpha   90.00
_cell.angle_beta   90.00
_cell.angle_gamma   90.00
#
_symmetry.space_group_name_H-M   'P 1'
#
loop_
_entity.id
_entity.type
_entity.pdbx_description
1 polymer ?
#
loop_
_entity_poly.entity_id
_entity_poly.type
_entity_poly.pdbx_seq_one_letter_code
_entity_poly.pdbx_strand_id
1 'polypeptide(L)'
;MAKQIAFNEEARRGLERGMNILADAVKVTLGPRGRNVVLEKKWGAPTITNDGVSIAKEIDLEDPWEKIGAELVKEVAKKTDDVAGDGTTTATVLAQA
;
A
#
# COMPACT_ATOMS: atom_id res chain seq x y z
N MET A 1 16.54 20.59 -4.08
CA MET A 1 15.66 20.90 -2.93
C MET A 1 16.40 20.59 -1.64
N ALA A 2 16.14 21.37 -0.58
CA ALA A 2 16.64 21.06 0.75
C ALA A 2 15.95 19.81 1.32
N LYS A 3 16.63 19.06 2.20
CA LYS A 3 16.03 17.91 2.88
C LYS A 3 15.09 18.40 3.97
N GLN A 4 13.90 17.79 4.05
CA GLN A 4 13.01 17.93 5.20
C GLN A 4 13.41 16.93 6.27
N ILE A 5 13.34 17.33 7.53
CA ILE A 5 13.71 16.49 8.67
C ILE A 5 12.59 16.60 9.70
N ALA A 6 11.92 15.48 9.99
CA ALA A 6 10.88 15.36 10.99
C ALA A 6 11.30 14.36 12.07
N PHE A 7 10.77 14.52 13.29
CA PHE A 7 11.12 13.69 14.45
C PHE A 7 9.88 13.24 15.22
N ASN A 8 10.08 12.28 16.12
CA ASN A 8 9.10 11.85 17.11
C ASN A 8 7.72 11.54 16.51
N GLU A 9 6.69 12.12 17.09
CA GLU A 9 5.30 11.81 16.77
C GLU A 9 4.86 12.36 15.42
N GLU A 10 5.40 13.51 14.99
CA GLU A 10 5.11 14.07 13.67
C GLU A 10 5.54 13.10 12.56
N ALA A 11 6.78 12.60 12.65
CA ALA A 11 7.29 11.62 11.69
C ALA A 11 6.49 10.31 11.73
N ARG A 12 6.22 9.77 12.93
CA ARG A 12 5.47 8.51 13.09
C ARG A 12 4.06 8.60 12.54
N ARG A 13 3.33 9.68 12.84
CA ARG A 13 1.96 9.87 12.34
C ARG A 13 1.94 10.04 10.81
N GLY A 14 2.95 10.69 10.23
CA GLY A 14 3.08 10.77 8.77
C GLY A 14 3.24 9.39 8.12
N LEU A 15 4.17 8.60 8.63
CA LEU A 15 4.38 7.22 8.18
C LEU A 15 3.11 6.37 8.34
N GLU A 16 2.51 6.40 9.53
CA GLU A 16 1.32 5.61 9.86
C GLU A 16 0.14 5.92 8.93
N ARG A 17 -0.11 7.19 8.60
CA ARG A 17 -1.16 7.56 7.63
C ARG A 17 -0.91 6.94 6.26
N GLY A 18 0.33 7.00 5.77
CA GLY A 18 0.72 6.36 4.52
C GLY A 18 0.55 4.85 4.51
N MET A 19 0.99 4.19 5.58
CA MET A 19 0.82 2.75 5.78
C MET A 19 -0.66 2.38 5.75
N ASN A 20 -1.50 3.12 6.47
CA ASN A 20 -2.94 2.89 6.55
C ASN A 20 -3.63 3.07 5.20
N ILE A 21 -3.30 4.12 4.44
CA ILE A 21 -3.89 4.32 3.10
C ILE A 21 -3.64 3.10 2.21
N LEU A 22 -2.40 2.58 2.21
CA LEU A 22 -2.07 1.40 1.41
C LEU A 22 -2.73 0.13 1.92
N ALA A 23 -2.64 -0.12 3.22
CA ALA A 23 -3.19 -1.33 3.81
C ALA A 23 -4.71 -1.38 3.69
N ASP A 24 -5.40 -0.25 3.86
CA ASP A 24 -6.86 -0.15 3.72
C ASP A 24 -7.32 -0.42 2.30
N ALA A 25 -6.57 0.02 1.28
CA ALA A 25 -6.85 -0.26 -0.12
C ALA A 25 -6.63 -1.73 -0.48
N VAL A 26 -5.62 -2.38 0.11
CA VAL A 26 -5.27 -3.78 -0.19
C VAL A 26 -6.13 -4.77 0.60
N LYS A 27 -6.41 -4.51 1.88
CA LYS A 27 -7.07 -5.48 2.77
C LYS A 27 -8.49 -5.85 2.35
N VAL A 28 -9.19 -4.98 1.60
CA VAL A 28 -10.54 -5.27 1.10
C VAL A 28 -10.56 -6.47 0.15
N THR A 29 -9.43 -6.83 -0.45
CA THR A 29 -9.33 -7.97 -1.38
C THR A 29 -9.01 -9.30 -0.69
N LEU A 30 -8.78 -9.30 0.62
CA LEU A 30 -8.33 -10.48 1.34
C LEU A 30 -9.39 -11.59 1.38
N GLY A 31 -8.97 -12.80 1.02
CA GLY A 31 -9.73 -14.04 1.21
C GLY A 31 -10.85 -14.29 0.19
N PRO A 32 -11.62 -15.38 0.36
CA PRO A 32 -12.59 -15.85 -0.64
C PRO A 32 -13.81 -14.92 -0.83
N ARG A 33 -13.99 -13.94 0.05
CA ARG A 33 -15.02 -12.90 -0.04
C ARG A 33 -14.43 -11.50 -0.26
N GLY A 34 -13.19 -11.44 -0.73
CA GLY A 34 -12.54 -10.20 -1.12
C GLY A 34 -13.38 -9.40 -2.11
N ARG A 35 -13.33 -8.07 -1.99
CA ARG A 35 -13.96 -7.13 -2.90
C ARG A 35 -12.96 -6.69 -3.96
N ASN A 36 -13.49 -6.19 -5.07
CA ASN A 36 -12.65 -5.60 -6.11
C ASN A 36 -12.34 -4.14 -5.78
N VAL A 37 -11.16 -3.72 -6.20
CA VAL A 37 -10.72 -2.33 -6.27
C VAL A 37 -10.73 -1.89 -7.72
N VAL A 38 -11.13 -0.64 -7.95
CA VAL A 38 -11.15 -0.02 -9.28
C VAL A 38 -9.96 0.92 -9.38
N LEU A 39 -9.09 0.66 -10.36
CA LEU A 39 -7.89 1.43 -10.64
C LEU A 39 -8.12 2.25 -11.91
N GLU A 40 -7.93 3.57 -11.81
CA GLU A 40 -8.03 4.47 -12.95
C GLU A 40 -6.93 4.16 -13.98
N LYS A 41 -7.26 4.36 -15.25
CA LYS A 41 -6.28 4.38 -16.34
C LYS A 41 -6.39 5.69 -17.08
N LYS A 42 -5.24 6.24 -17.50
CA LYS A 42 -5.17 7.47 -18.29
C LYS A 42 -5.97 7.39 -19.62
N TRP A 43 -6.16 6.19 -20.15
CA TRP A 43 -6.88 5.95 -21.40
C TRP A 43 -7.66 4.63 -21.31
N GLY A 44 -8.87 4.61 -21.88
CA GLY A 44 -9.72 3.42 -21.94
C GLY A 44 -10.51 3.15 -20.65
N ALA A 45 -10.95 1.90 -20.47
CA ALA A 45 -11.71 1.47 -19.30
C ALA A 45 -10.80 1.26 -18.07
N PRO A 46 -11.30 1.47 -16.84
CA PRO A 46 -10.55 1.23 -15.62
C PRO A 46 -10.22 -0.26 -15.45
N THR A 47 -9.18 -0.55 -14.66
CA THR A 47 -8.90 -1.94 -14.23
C THR A 47 -9.74 -2.25 -12.98
N ILE A 48 -10.47 -3.35 -13.01
CA ILE A 48 -11.13 -3.91 -11.83
C ILE A 48 -10.31 -5.12 -11.40
N THR A 49 -9.77 -5.10 -10.18
CA THR A 49 -8.89 -6.17 -9.70
C THR A 49 -9.10 -6.46 -8.21
N ASN A 50 -8.80 -7.68 -7.79
CA ASN A 50 -8.66 -8.09 -6.40
C ASN A 50 -7.21 -8.50 -6.07
N ASP A 51 -6.26 -8.28 -6.98
CA ASP A 51 -4.84 -8.54 -6.74
C ASP A 51 -4.21 -7.41 -5.91
N GLY A 52 -3.84 -7.74 -4.66
CA GLY A 52 -3.22 -6.81 -3.73
C GLY A 52 -1.89 -6.22 -4.21
N VAL A 53 -1.11 -6.98 -5.01
CA VAL A 53 0.18 -6.50 -5.54
C VAL A 53 -0.05 -5.42 -6.59
N SER A 54 -1.01 -5.63 -7.50
CA SER A 54 -1.40 -4.63 -8.50
C SER A 54 -1.95 -3.37 -7.84
N ILE A 55 -2.79 -3.50 -6.81
CA ILE A 55 -3.36 -2.35 -6.09
C ILE A 55 -2.25 -1.55 -5.40
N ALA A 56 -1.36 -2.22 -4.67
CA ALA A 56 -0.26 -1.57 -3.96
C ALA A 56 0.65 -0.78 -4.90
N LYS A 57 0.88 -1.25 -6.14
CA LYS A 57 1.71 -0.56 -7.13
C LYS A 57 1.13 0.79 -7.60
N GLU A 58 -0.19 0.93 -7.65
CA GLU A 58 -0.86 2.15 -8.13
C GLU A 58 -0.95 3.26 -7.06
N ILE A 59 -0.63 2.96 -5.80
CA ILE A 59 -0.73 3.95 -4.72
C ILE A 59 0.49 4.86 -4.74
N ASP A 60 0.30 6.12 -5.14
CA ASP A 60 1.31 7.17 -5.05
C ASP A 60 0.76 8.34 -4.24
N LEU A 61 1.47 8.76 -3.20
CA LEU A 61 1.02 9.77 -2.24
C LEU A 61 1.84 11.04 -2.40
N GLU A 62 1.17 12.19 -2.33
CA GLU A 62 1.83 13.50 -2.50
C GLU A 62 2.63 13.91 -1.25
N ASP A 63 2.11 13.61 -0.06
CA ASP A 63 2.82 13.89 1.20
C ASP A 63 4.06 12.99 1.32
N PRO A 64 5.28 13.57 1.47
CA PRO A 64 6.51 12.78 1.50
C PRO A 64 6.57 11.75 2.64
N TRP A 65 5.99 12.05 3.80
CA TRP A 65 6.03 11.16 4.96
C TRP A 65 5.04 10.01 4.78
N GLU A 66 3.84 10.29 4.30
CA GLU A 66 2.87 9.26 3.95
C GLU A 66 3.41 8.37 2.82
N LYS A 67 4.04 8.95 1.80
CA LYS A 67 4.67 8.18 0.73
C LYS A 67 5.70 7.19 1.27
N ILE A 68 6.59 7.62 2.18
CA ILE A 68 7.56 6.70 2.81
C ILE A 68 6.83 5.58 3.56
N GLY A 69 5.79 5.90 4.32
CA GLY A 69 4.99 4.90 5.03
C GLY A 69 4.37 3.85 4.09
N ALA A 70 3.76 4.30 2.99
CA ALA A 70 3.21 3.42 1.97
C ALA A 70 4.28 2.53 1.32
N GLU A 71 5.42 3.11 0.91
CA GLU A 71 6.53 2.36 0.30
C GLU A 71 7.10 1.28 1.23
N LEU A 72 7.15 1.51 2.55
CA LEU A 72 7.58 0.49 3.51
C LEU A 72 6.67 -0.75 3.48
N VAL A 73 5.35 -0.55 3.39
CA VAL A 73 4.39 -1.67 3.34
C VAL A 73 4.38 -2.33 1.96
N LYS A 74 4.58 -1.57 0.87
CA LYS A 74 4.81 -2.15 -0.46
C LYS A 74 5.98 -3.13 -0.45
N GLU A 75 7.06 -2.78 0.22
CA GLU A 75 8.25 -3.63 0.29
C GLU A 75 7.95 -4.92 1.07
N VAL A 76 7.13 -4.87 2.12
CA VAL A 76 6.66 -6.08 2.84
C VAL A 76 5.87 -7.00 1.90
N ALA A 77 4.91 -6.46 1.16
CA ALA A 77 4.10 -7.22 0.21
C ALA A 77 4.97 -7.83 -0.90
N LYS A 78 5.84 -7.02 -1.52
CA LYS A 78 6.75 -7.44 -2.58
C LYS A 78 7.71 -8.52 -2.12
N LYS A 79 8.30 -8.37 -0.93
CA LYS A 79 9.25 -9.37 -0.42
C LYS A 79 8.57 -10.70 -0.12
N THR A 80 7.32 -10.66 0.32
CA THR A 80 6.50 -11.86 0.51
C THR A 80 6.21 -12.55 -0.82
N ASP A 81 5.87 -11.78 -1.85
CA ASP A 81 5.67 -12.28 -3.22
C ASP A 81 6.94 -12.94 -3.77
N ASP A 82 8.10 -12.28 -3.63
CA ASP A 82 9.39 -12.81 -4.12
C ASP A 82 9.77 -14.15 -3.47
N VAL A 83 9.35 -14.39 -2.22
CA VAL A 83 9.72 -15.59 -1.45
C VAL A 83 8.68 -16.70 -1.59
N ALA A 84 7.40 -16.36 -1.56
CA ALA A 84 6.30 -17.33 -1.44
C ALA A 84 5.34 -17.33 -2.65
N GLY A 85 5.32 -16.26 -3.45
CA GLY A 85 4.40 -16.09 -4.58
C GLY A 85 2.92 -15.93 -4.20
N ASP A 86 2.60 -15.82 -2.91
CA ASP A 86 1.26 -15.61 -2.34
C ASP A 86 1.39 -15.02 -0.93
N GLY A 87 0.28 -14.58 -0.33
CA GLY A 87 0.22 -14.08 1.04
C GLY A 87 0.55 -12.60 1.18
N THR A 88 0.72 -11.88 0.07
CA THR A 88 1.05 -10.44 0.02
C THR A 88 0.02 -9.59 0.76
N THR A 89 -1.26 -9.87 0.56
CA THR A 89 -2.37 -9.17 1.23
C THR A 89 -2.37 -9.47 2.73
N THR A 90 -2.07 -10.72 3.13
CA THR A 90 -1.93 -11.09 4.54
C THR A 90 -0.76 -10.37 5.20
N ALA A 91 0.39 -10.31 4.53
CA ALA A 91 1.57 -9.62 5.05
C ALA A 91 1.32 -8.11 5.21
N THR A 92 0.64 -7.48 4.27
CA THR A 92 0.20 -6.08 4.34
C THR A 92 -0.69 -5.83 5.55
N VAL A 93 -1.68 -6.69 5.80
CA VAL A 93 -2.58 -6.57 6.96
C VAL A 93 -1.82 -6.74 8.28
N LEU A 94 -0.87 -7.67 8.34
CA LEU A 94 -0.03 -7.87 9.52
C LEU A 94 0.94 -6.69 9.76
N ALA A 95 1.42 -6.04 8.71
CA ALA A 95 2.30 -4.87 8.81
C ALA A 95 1.56 -3.61 9.29
N GLN A 96 0.24 -3.54 9.07
CA GLN A 96 -0.63 -2.47 9.59
C GLN A 96 -0.90 -2.62 11.09
N ALA A 97 -0.86 -3.84 11.62
CA ALA A 97 -1.34 -4.22 12.96
C ALA A 97 -0.44 -3.79 14.13
#